data_AF-A0A2N3AIR7-F1
#
_entry.id   AF-A0A2N3AIR7-F1
#
_cell.length_a   1.000
_cell.length_b   1.000
_cell.length_c   1.000
_cell.angle_alpha   90.00
_cell.angle_beta   90.00
_cell.angle_gamma   90.00
#
_symmetry.space_group_name_H-M   'P 1'
#
loop_
_entity.id
_entity.type
_entity.pdbx_description
1 polymer ?
#
loop_
_entity_poly.entity_id
_entity_poly.type
_entity_poly.pdbx_seq_one_letter_code
_entity_poly.pdbx_strand_id
1 'polypeptide(L)' 'YIINCGSVGQPRDGNPKASYGIYDLKCRVVNIYRVSYPVHLTQEKIINAGLPRILADRLSYGR' A
#
# COMPACT_ATOMS: atom_id res chain seq x y z
N TYR A 1 -0.77 -18.53 -14.31
CA TYR A 1 -0.41 -18.05 -12.96
C TYR A 1 -1.45 -17.04 -12.50
N ILE A 2 -1.84 -17.08 -11.24
CA ILE A 2 -2.58 -15.98 -10.59
C ILE A 2 -1.55 -15.24 -9.74
N ILE A 3 -1.43 -13.92 -9.92
CA ILE A 3 -0.42 -13.10 -9.26
C ILE A 3 -1.12 -11.91 -8.59
N ASN A 4 -0.84 -11.70 -7.30
CA ASN A 4 -1.32 -10.56 -6.54
C ASN A 4 -0.14 -9.61 -6.27
N CYS A 5 -0.26 -8.37 -6.74
CA CYS A 5 0.79 -7.35 -6.59
C CYS A 5 0.72 -6.58 -5.26
N GLY A 6 -0.23 -6.93 -4.39
CA GLY A 6 -0.53 -6.20 -3.16
C GLY A 6 -1.41 -4.97 -3.41
N SER A 7 -1.34 -4.01 -2.50
CA SER A 7 -2.13 -2.78 -2.52
C SER A 7 -1.22 -1.55 -2.43
N VAL A 8 -1.51 -0.54 -3.25
CA VAL A 8 -0.77 0.73 -3.24
C VAL A 8 -1.17 1.59 -2.05
N GLY A 9 -2.48 1.76 -1.81
CA GLY A 9 -2.99 2.73 -0.84
C GLY A 9 -3.31 2.15 0.55
N GLN A 10 -3.53 0.84 0.63
CA GLN A 10 -3.82 0.17 1.91
C GLN A 10 -3.35 -1.29 1.87
N PRO A 11 -2.06 -1.54 2.09
CA PRO A 11 -1.55 -2.88 2.36
C PRO A 11 -2.24 -3.49 3.59
N ARG A 12 -2.48 -4.80 3.58
CA ARG A 12 -3.13 -5.54 4.68
C ARG A 12 -2.32 -6.73 5.16
N ASP A 13 -1.02 -6.71 4.89
CA ASP A 13 -0.09 -7.80 5.13
C ASP A 13 0.93 -7.49 6.24
N GLY A 14 0.70 -6.45 7.04
CA GLY A 14 1.61 -6.04 8.11
C GLY A 14 2.78 -5.17 7.65
N ASN A 15 2.91 -4.90 6.35
CA ASN A 15 3.93 -4.00 5.81
C ASN A 15 3.28 -2.69 5.34
N PRO A 16 3.56 -1.54 6.00
CA PRO A 16 2.91 -0.28 5.66
C PRO A 16 3.35 0.29 4.30
N LYS A 17 4.40 -0.23 3.68
CA LYS A 17 4.88 0.24 2.37
C LYS A 17 3.88 -0.09 1.26
N ALA A 18 3.66 0.87 0.36
CA ALA A 18 2.86 0.69 -0.85
C ALA A 18 3.43 -0.47 -1.68
N SER A 19 2.55 -1.30 -2.23
CA SER A 19 2.91 -2.47 -3.04
C SER A 19 2.38 -2.33 -4.46
N TYR A 20 3.23 -2.63 -5.44
CA TYR A 20 2.87 -2.72 -6.85
C TYR A 20 3.74 -3.75 -7.56
N GLY A 21 3.33 -4.17 -8.77
CA GLY A 21 4.08 -5.11 -9.60
C GLY A 21 4.43 -4.52 -10.95
N ILE A 22 5.57 -4.94 -11.50
CA ILE A 22 5.95 -4.70 -12.89
C ILE A 22 6.06 -6.05 -13.58
N TYR A 23 5.35 -6.21 -14.69
CA TYR A 23 5.44 -7.39 -15.55
C TYR A 23 6.30 -7.10 -16.78
N ASP A 24 7.44 -7.79 -16.89
CA ASP A 24 8.27 -7.78 -18.08
C ASP A 24 7.77 -8.85 -19.07
N LEU A 25 7.18 -8.40 -20.17
CA LEU A 25 6.63 -9.25 -21.23
C LEU A 25 7.70 -10.07 -21.97
N LYS A 26 8.92 -9.55 -22.12
CA LYS A 26 10.00 -10.21 -22.86
C LYS A 26 10.62 -11.30 -22.01
N CYS A 27 10.94 -10.98 -20.76
CA CYS A 27 11.55 -11.93 -19.82
C CYS A 27 10.52 -12.87 -19.18
N ARG A 28 9.22 -12.57 -19.30
CA ARG A 28 8.11 -13.25 -18.61
C ARG A 28 8.29 -13.28 -17.09
N VAL A 29 8.78 -12.19 -16.52
CA VAL A 29 9.06 -12.04 -15.07
C VAL A 29 8.12 -11.00 -14.47
N VAL A 30 7.55 -11.31 -13.30
CA VAL A 30 6.84 -10.32 -12.48
C VAL A 30 7.68 -9.99 -11.25
N ASN A 31 7.98 -8.71 -11.07
CA ASN A 31 8.65 -8.18 -9.89
C ASN A 31 7.65 -7.41 -9.03
N ILE A 32 7.58 -7.72 -7.73
CA ILE A 32 6.74 -6.99 -6.76
C ILE A 32 7.64 -6.07 -5.94
N TYR A 33 7.30 -4.79 -5.89
CA TYR A 33 8.08 -3.75 -5.23
C TYR A 33 7.34 -3.20 -4.01
N ARG A 34 8.14 -2.72 -3.04
CA ARG A 34 7.67 -2.01 -1.85
C ARG A 34 8.32 -0.65 -1.76
N VAL A 35 7.51 0.39 -1.68
CA VAL A 35 7.99 1.77 -1.63
C VAL A 35 7.45 2.48 -0.40
N SER A 36 8.35 3.13 0.33
CA SER A 36 7.99 4.01 1.45
C SER A 36 7.27 5.24 0.93
N TYR A 37 6.24 5.66 1.64
CA TYR A 37 5.52 6.90 1.36
C TYR A 37 5.22 7.61 2.70
N PRO A 38 4.90 8.91 2.68
CA PRO A 38 4.62 9.65 3.90
C PRO A 38 3.24 9.26 4.47
N VAL A 39 3.19 8.16 5.22
CA VAL A 39 1.96 7.62 5.84
C VAL A 39 1.24 8.69 6.67
N HIS A 40 1.99 9.49 7.44
CA HIS A 40 1.45 10.55 8.29
C HIS A 40 0.63 11.59 7.50
N LEU A 41 1.09 12.01 6.32
CA LEU A 41 0.34 12.97 5.49
C LEU A 41 -1.00 12.39 5.01
N THR A 42 -1.03 11.09 4.70
CA THR A 42 -2.29 10.41 4.34
C THR A 42 -3.22 10.28 5.55
N GLN A 43 -2.67 9.97 6.73
CA GLN A 43 -3.43 9.91 7.98
C GLN A 43 -4.07 11.25 8.33
N GLU A 44 -3.31 12.35 8.24
CA GLU A 44 -3.81 13.71 8.45
C GLU A 44 -4.95 14.04 7.48
N LYS A 45 -4.80 13.71 6.19
CA LYS A 45 -5.87 13.91 5.20
C LYS A 45 -7.14 13.15 5.55
N ILE A 46 -7.03 11.91 6.02
CA ILE A 46 -8.17 11.09 6.46
C ILE A 46 -8.88 11.76 7.65
N ILE A 47 -8.12 12.20 8.65
CA ILE A 47 -8.65 12.86 9.85
C ILE A 47 -9.32 14.19 9.50
N ASN A 48 -8.66 15.01 8.67
CA ASN A 48 -9.17 16.32 8.22
C ASN A 48 -10.43 16.19 7.35
N ALA A 49 -10.62 15.05 6.69
CA ALA A 49 -11.84 14.72 5.95
C ALA A 49 -13.00 14.26 6.88
N GLY A 50 -12.80 14.19 8.20
CA GLY A 50 -13.82 13.75 9.15
C GLY A 50 -14.07 12.24 9.14
N LEU A 51 -13.16 11.46 8.55
CA LEU A 51 -13.30 10.01 8.50
C LEU A 51 -12.91 9.35 9.83
N PRO A 52 -13.42 8.14 10.13
CA PRO A 52 -13.07 7.43 11.35
C PRO A 52 -11.55 7.26 11.51
N ARG A 53 -11.02 7.64 12.68
CA ARG A 53 -9.58 7.65 12.98
C ARG A 53 -8.91 6.28 12.78
N ILE A 54 -9.65 5.19 13.00
CA ILE A 54 -9.19 3.82 12.75
C ILE A 54 -8.72 3.60 11.30
N LEU A 55 -9.29 4.32 10.32
CA LEU A 55 -8.89 4.23 8.92
C LEU A 55 -7.51 4.84 8.66
N ALA A 56 -7.15 5.88 9.43
CA ALA A 56 -5.84 6.49 9.41
C ALA A 56 -4.85 5.61 10.17
N ASP A 57 -5.14 5.27 11.43
CA ASP A 57 -4.22 4.56 12.34
C ASP A 57 -3.71 3.24 11.74
N ARG A 58 -4.57 2.50 11.04
CA ARG A 58 -4.21 1.21 10.43
C ARG A 58 -3.16 1.27 9.33
N LEU A 59 -2.97 2.42 8.67
CA LEU A 59 -1.98 2.58 7.61
C LEU A 59 -0.55 2.36 8.11
N SER A 60 -0.24 2.78 9.34
CA SER A 60 1.09 2.60 9.95
C SER A 60 1.43 1.13 10.24
N TYR A 61 0.40 0.28 10.34
CA TYR A 61 0.55 -1.14 10.63
C TYR A 61 0.38 -2.03 9.39
N GLY A 62 0.04 -1.45 8.23
CA GLY A 62 -0.33 -2.23 7.04
C GLY A 62 -1.53 -3.13 7.29
N ARG A 63 -2.64 -2.57 7.81
CA ARG A 63 -3.91 -3.26 8.10
C ARG A 63 -5.12 -2.48 7.56
#